data_AF-A0A821TY01-F1
#
_entry.id   AF-A0A821TY01-F1
#
_cell.length_a   1.000
_cell.length_b   1.000
_cell.length_c   1.000
_cell.angle_alpha   90.00
_cell.angle_beta   90.00
_cell.angle_gamma   90.00
#
_symmetry.space_group_name_H-M   'P 1'
#
loop_
_entity.id
_entity.type
_entity.pdbx_description
1 polymer ?
#
loop_
_entity_poly.entity_id
_entity_poly.type
_entity_poly.pdbx_seq_one_letter_code
_entity_poly.pdbx_strand_id
1 'polypeptide(L)'
;MNLEDIDQIQSNGSTALHAACYFNHLEIVRRLLEAGASRAIKNKIPGNNRFIGASGKIEWIIVTPYVKETARAERHSLMFYANHSLEELVQRATKFYLSTQLSSVDKIDQVKYFFQQAIEKGDAEYIVKAYTAETGFYSRLNRDLAGGAETGKHERQFIVDMNSSLSKNISSRIQSYKHHGKDPDELRRRRNQYNISLRKTKRDEQIQCKRNLIVNESMSDETDDDDELRRCLNLNEILLQSQNSDLSICYEGIRSARKLLSIERNPPIDELINLNFLPILVQCLSYDQYPDLQFEAAWALTNIASGNTHQTQAVVNADALPYLLRLLHSTYSNVCEQAVWAIGNLIGDGSRLRDYAIELGVISPLIEFIQKDIPITFLRNVTWVIVNLCRHKDPPLSLNIVQEILPSLKYLLSFTDVTILVDSTWALAYLLDCGNPIIQLIVEFDIISDIIRLLNHNEIKIITAALRAVGNVVTGTDEQTQYVLNHGVLNYFSKLLQHSKNKINK
;
A
#
# COMPACT_ATOMS: atom_id res chain seq x y z
N MET A 1 -30.22 -11.19 -44.47
CA MET A 1 -30.51 -9.89 -43.84
C MET A 1 -30.57 -8.89 -44.99
N ASN A 2 -31.62 -8.07 -45.11
CA ASN A 2 -31.74 -7.13 -46.23
C ASN A 2 -30.53 -6.20 -46.30
N LEU A 3 -30.11 -5.85 -47.51
CA LEU A 3 -29.07 -4.86 -47.80
C LEU A 3 -29.58 -3.40 -47.64
N GLU A 4 -30.64 -3.22 -46.86
CA GLU A 4 -31.25 -1.91 -46.63
C GLU A 4 -30.51 -1.21 -45.48
N ASP A 5 -29.55 -0.39 -45.92
CA ASP A 5 -28.83 0.63 -45.14
C ASP A 5 -27.79 0.10 -44.12
N ILE A 6 -26.72 -0.51 -44.63
CA ILE A 6 -25.58 -1.03 -43.83
C ILE A 6 -24.85 0.04 -43.00
N ASP A 7 -25.02 1.31 -43.39
CA ASP A 7 -24.45 2.50 -42.76
C ASP A 7 -25.48 3.28 -41.93
N GLN A 8 -26.66 2.71 -41.64
CA GLN A 8 -27.71 3.36 -40.87
C GLN A 8 -27.18 3.96 -39.56
N ILE A 9 -27.39 5.27 -39.42
CA ILE A 9 -26.81 6.10 -38.36
C ILE A 9 -27.80 6.19 -37.18
N GLN A 10 -27.39 5.69 -36.01
CA GLN A 10 -28.17 5.85 -34.78
C GLN A 10 -28.16 7.30 -34.26
N SER A 11 -29.03 7.62 -33.30
CA SER A 11 -29.17 8.99 -32.73
C SER A 11 -27.85 9.59 -32.21
N ASN A 12 -26.92 8.75 -31.72
CA ASN A 12 -25.58 9.10 -31.27
C ASN A 12 -24.52 9.25 -32.40
N GLY A 13 -24.92 9.11 -33.67
CA GLY A 13 -24.04 9.15 -34.84
C GLY A 13 -23.30 7.85 -35.18
N SER A 14 -23.52 6.76 -34.42
CA SER A 14 -22.80 5.50 -34.64
C SER A 14 -23.51 4.59 -35.65
N THR A 15 -22.71 3.85 -36.41
CA THR A 15 -23.15 2.80 -37.35
C THR A 15 -22.81 1.41 -36.82
N ALA A 16 -23.33 0.35 -37.46
CA ALA A 16 -23.00 -1.04 -37.10
C ALA A 16 -21.48 -1.31 -37.11
N LEU A 17 -20.74 -0.69 -38.04
CA LEU A 17 -19.28 -0.79 -38.13
C LEU A 17 -18.56 -0.22 -36.89
N HIS A 18 -19.04 0.91 -36.34
CA HIS A 18 -18.48 1.49 -35.12
C HIS A 18 -18.65 0.56 -33.91
N ALA A 19 -19.83 -0.04 -33.75
CA ALA A 19 -20.10 -0.99 -32.67
C ALA A 19 -19.23 -2.25 -32.80
N ALA A 20 -19.15 -2.84 -34.01
CA ALA A 20 -18.33 -4.01 -34.27
C ALA A 20 -16.84 -3.76 -33.99
N CYS A 21 -16.32 -2.56 -34.26
CA CYS A 21 -14.96 -2.17 -33.91
C CYS A 21 -14.77 -1.96 -32.41
N TYR A 22 -15.70 -1.26 -31.73
CA TYR A 22 -15.60 -0.99 -30.29
C TYR A 22 -15.57 -2.29 -29.45
N PHE A 23 -16.38 -3.29 -29.83
CA PHE A 23 -16.40 -4.61 -29.19
C PHE A 23 -15.39 -5.62 -29.80
N ASN A 24 -14.49 -5.17 -30.68
CA ASN A 24 -13.42 -5.95 -31.31
C ASN A 24 -13.89 -7.23 -32.06
N HIS A 25 -15.07 -7.18 -32.69
CA HIS A 25 -15.65 -8.30 -33.44
C HIS A 25 -15.15 -8.32 -34.89
N LEU A 26 -13.87 -8.68 -35.07
CA LEU A 26 -13.11 -8.60 -36.33
C LEU A 26 -13.80 -9.23 -37.56
N GLU A 27 -14.46 -10.38 -37.43
CA GLU A 27 -15.15 -11.03 -38.56
C GLU A 27 -16.46 -10.29 -38.95
N ILE A 28 -17.12 -9.62 -38.00
CA ILE A 28 -18.27 -8.75 -38.28
C ILE A 28 -17.80 -7.47 -38.95
N VAL A 29 -16.70 -6.86 -38.46
CA VAL A 29 -16.05 -5.71 -39.11
C VAL A 29 -15.67 -6.04 -40.55
N ARG A 30 -15.05 -7.20 -40.80
CA ARG A 30 -14.67 -7.65 -42.15
C ARG A 30 -15.89 -7.76 -43.07
N ARG A 31 -16.95 -8.45 -42.64
CA ARG A 31 -18.17 -8.64 -43.43
C ARG A 31 -18.93 -7.34 -43.71
N LEU A 32 -18.95 -6.40 -42.76
CA LEU A 32 -19.55 -5.08 -42.98
C LEU A 32 -18.78 -4.28 -44.03
N LEU A 33 -17.43 -4.30 -44.00
CA LEU A 33 -16.59 -3.65 -45.00
C LEU A 33 -16.70 -4.30 -46.39
N GLU A 34 -16.75 -5.64 -46.46
CA GLU A 34 -16.94 -6.39 -47.70
C GLU A 34 -18.32 -6.15 -48.32
N ALA A 35 -19.34 -5.88 -47.50
CA ALA A 35 -20.68 -5.47 -47.93
C ALA A 35 -20.82 -3.94 -48.13
N GLY A 36 -19.73 -3.19 -48.11
CA GLY A 36 -19.67 -1.79 -48.57
C GLY A 36 -19.77 -0.71 -47.49
N ALA A 37 -19.76 -1.05 -46.19
CA ALA A 37 -19.92 -0.07 -45.10
C ALA A 37 -18.83 1.02 -45.11
N SER A 38 -19.26 2.28 -45.00
CA SER A 38 -18.42 3.46 -45.16
C SER A 38 -17.50 3.68 -43.96
N ARG A 39 -16.19 3.61 -44.24
CA ARG A 39 -15.10 3.90 -43.29
C ARG A 39 -14.98 5.40 -42.93
N ALA A 40 -15.79 6.26 -43.54
CA ALA A 40 -15.68 7.72 -43.46
C ALA A 40 -16.75 8.39 -42.57
N ILE A 41 -17.82 7.66 -42.19
CA ILE A 41 -18.85 8.19 -41.29
C ILE A 41 -18.24 8.39 -39.90
N LYS A 42 -18.49 9.55 -39.28
CA LYS A 42 -18.00 9.90 -37.94
C LYS A 42 -19.15 9.88 -36.95
N ASN A 43 -18.99 9.18 -35.84
CA ASN A 43 -19.94 9.29 -34.74
C ASN A 43 -19.76 10.59 -33.95
N LYS A 44 -20.77 10.94 -33.13
CA LYS A 44 -20.76 12.16 -32.30
C LYS A 44 -20.04 11.95 -30.96
N ILE A 45 -19.35 10.82 -30.78
CA ILE A 45 -18.71 10.42 -29.52
C ILE A 45 -17.22 10.78 -29.59
N PRO A 46 -16.70 11.67 -28.72
CA PRO A 46 -15.29 12.07 -28.77
C PRO A 46 -14.33 10.88 -28.65
N GLY A 47 -13.34 10.81 -29.54
CA GLY A 47 -12.20 9.90 -29.44
C GLY A 47 -12.24 8.63 -30.32
N ASN A 48 -13.35 8.29 -30.98
CA ASN A 48 -13.54 6.95 -31.57
C ASN A 48 -13.35 6.84 -33.11
N ASN A 49 -12.68 7.80 -33.75
CA ASN A 49 -12.53 7.87 -35.22
C ASN A 49 -11.08 7.62 -35.68
N ARG A 50 -10.72 6.42 -36.17
CA ARG A 50 -9.48 6.15 -36.96
C ARG A 50 -9.43 4.77 -37.63
N PHE A 51 -9.19 4.74 -38.95
CA PHE A 51 -8.93 3.55 -39.77
C PHE A 51 -7.76 3.79 -40.75
N ILE A 52 -7.06 2.71 -41.12
CA ILE A 52 -5.69 2.79 -41.66
C ILE A 52 -5.46 1.60 -42.68
N GLY A 53 -4.34 1.55 -43.46
CA GLY A 53 -4.25 0.88 -44.82
C GLY A 53 -3.62 -0.52 -45.04
N ALA A 54 -2.69 -0.68 -46.04
CA ALA A 54 -2.45 -1.94 -46.81
C ALA A 54 -0.99 -2.50 -47.00
N SER A 55 0.06 -2.05 -46.31
CA SER A 55 1.47 -2.45 -46.59
C SER A 55 2.18 -3.33 -45.55
N GLY A 56 1.47 -3.87 -44.56
CA GLY A 56 2.01 -4.89 -43.64
C GLY A 56 2.92 -4.39 -42.51
N LYS A 57 3.48 -3.17 -42.58
CA LYS A 57 3.96 -2.47 -41.37
C LYS A 57 2.76 -1.81 -40.68
N ILE A 58 2.80 -1.72 -39.34
CA ILE A 58 2.06 -0.68 -38.64
C ILE A 58 2.96 0.53 -38.54
N GLU A 59 2.93 1.32 -39.60
CA GLU A 59 3.17 2.74 -39.44
C GLU A 59 1.87 3.35 -38.90
N TRP A 60 1.99 4.21 -37.89
CA TRP A 60 1.04 5.31 -37.80
C TRP A 60 1.53 6.26 -38.92
N ILE A 61 0.98 6.28 -40.13
CA ILE A 61 -0.44 6.16 -40.49
C ILE A 61 -0.61 5.32 -41.80
N ILE A 62 -0.29 4.01 -41.80
CA ILE A 62 -0.77 2.93 -42.72
C ILE A 62 -0.24 1.52 -42.30
N VAL A 63 -1.02 0.43 -42.53
CA VAL A 63 -1.31 -0.54 -41.43
C VAL A 63 -1.66 -1.99 -41.81
N THR A 64 -1.85 -2.83 -40.78
CA THR A 64 -2.73 -4.03 -40.62
C THR A 64 -2.55 -4.56 -39.18
N PRO A 65 -3.41 -5.40 -38.56
CA PRO A 65 -3.25 -5.78 -37.14
C PRO A 65 -1.96 -6.55 -36.79
N TYR A 66 -1.42 -7.31 -37.74
CA TYR A 66 -0.48 -8.41 -37.51
C TYR A 66 0.86 -8.00 -36.85
N VAL A 67 1.45 -6.86 -37.24
CA VAL A 67 2.74 -6.39 -36.68
C VAL A 67 2.60 -5.78 -35.27
N LYS A 68 1.39 -5.44 -34.82
CA LYS A 68 1.16 -5.14 -33.39
C LYS A 68 1.05 -6.42 -32.57
N GLU A 69 0.51 -7.50 -33.12
CA GLU A 69 0.29 -8.73 -32.36
C GLU A 69 1.59 -9.46 -32.05
N THR A 70 2.58 -9.55 -32.94
CA THR A 70 3.90 -10.14 -32.59
C THR A 70 4.59 -9.37 -31.47
N ALA A 71 4.76 -8.04 -31.61
CA ALA A 71 5.40 -7.21 -30.58
C ALA A 71 4.61 -7.15 -29.26
N ARG A 72 3.29 -7.39 -29.29
CA ARG A 72 2.44 -7.46 -28.10
C ARG A 72 2.38 -8.86 -27.49
N ALA A 73 2.52 -9.92 -28.29
CA ALA A 73 2.57 -11.30 -27.85
C ALA A 73 3.90 -11.63 -27.15
N GLU A 74 5.05 -11.16 -27.67
CA GLU A 74 6.33 -11.28 -26.96
C GLU A 74 6.28 -10.55 -25.60
N ARG A 75 5.72 -9.34 -25.59
CA ARG A 75 5.59 -8.52 -24.39
C ARG A 75 4.57 -9.06 -23.38
N HIS A 76 3.43 -9.58 -23.83
CA HIS A 76 2.47 -10.27 -22.97
C HIS A 76 3.00 -11.62 -22.48
N SER A 77 3.77 -12.36 -23.29
CA SER A 77 4.40 -13.61 -22.87
C SER A 77 5.35 -13.36 -21.70
N LEU A 78 6.28 -12.40 -21.84
CA LEU A 78 7.18 -11.98 -20.75
C LEU A 78 6.41 -11.54 -19.49
N MET A 79 5.33 -10.76 -19.63
CA MET A 79 4.52 -10.31 -18.48
C MET A 79 3.63 -11.41 -17.86
N PHE A 80 3.26 -12.42 -18.63
CA PHE A 80 2.44 -13.55 -18.18
C PHE A 80 3.28 -14.61 -17.46
N TYR A 81 4.50 -14.88 -17.94
CA TYR A 81 5.40 -15.86 -17.34
C TYR A 81 6.07 -15.37 -16.06
N ALA A 82 6.22 -14.06 -15.86
CA ALA A 82 6.73 -13.48 -14.60
C ALA A 82 5.80 -13.73 -13.38
N ASN A 83 4.53 -14.08 -13.61
CA ASN A 83 3.47 -14.14 -12.59
C ASN A 83 2.89 -15.54 -12.34
N HIS A 84 3.43 -16.60 -12.95
CA HIS A 84 2.95 -17.97 -12.78
C HIS A 84 4.08 -18.89 -12.34
N SER A 85 3.78 -19.88 -11.50
CA SER A 85 4.76 -20.88 -11.11
C SER A 85 5.10 -21.81 -12.28
N LEU A 86 6.34 -22.33 -12.28
CA LEU A 86 6.79 -23.30 -13.30
C LEU A 86 5.88 -24.54 -13.37
N GLU A 87 5.29 -24.93 -12.24
CA GLU A 87 4.36 -26.04 -12.10
C GLU A 87 3.02 -25.79 -12.83
N GLU A 88 2.43 -24.59 -12.69
CA GLU A 88 1.21 -24.21 -13.43
C GLU A 88 1.44 -24.14 -14.94
N LEU A 89 2.61 -23.67 -15.35
CA LEU A 89 3.00 -23.58 -16.76
C LEU A 89 3.20 -24.98 -17.37
N VAL A 90 3.84 -25.91 -16.66
CA VAL A 90 4.00 -27.31 -17.09
C VAL A 90 2.66 -28.06 -17.11
N GLN A 91 1.77 -27.84 -16.14
CA GLN A 91 0.42 -28.42 -16.14
C GLN A 91 -0.41 -27.93 -17.33
N ARG A 92 -0.33 -26.63 -17.68
CA ARG A 92 -0.95 -26.08 -18.89
C ARG A 92 -0.36 -26.67 -20.17
N ALA A 93 0.97 -26.74 -20.28
CA ALA A 93 1.67 -27.37 -21.41
C ALA A 93 1.13 -28.79 -21.65
N THR A 94 1.14 -29.61 -20.60
CA THR A 94 0.74 -31.02 -20.64
C THR A 94 -0.73 -31.18 -21.01
N LYS A 95 -1.61 -30.33 -20.46
CA LYS A 95 -3.04 -30.35 -20.77
C LYS A 95 -3.34 -29.93 -22.22
N PHE A 96 -2.55 -29.02 -22.78
CA PHE A 96 -2.66 -28.60 -24.18
C PHE A 96 -2.12 -29.67 -25.13
N TYR A 97 -0.93 -30.18 -24.86
CA TYR A 97 -0.26 -31.26 -25.61
C TYR A 97 -1.09 -32.54 -25.68
N LEU A 98 -1.82 -32.89 -24.60
CA LEU A 98 -2.74 -34.03 -24.57
C LEU A 98 -3.99 -33.87 -25.47
N SER A 99 -4.34 -32.64 -25.87
CA SER A 99 -5.56 -32.34 -26.63
C SER A 99 -5.39 -32.45 -28.15
N THR A 100 -4.16 -32.56 -28.64
CA THR A 100 -3.81 -32.48 -30.07
C THR A 100 -2.83 -33.59 -30.45
N GLN A 101 -3.31 -34.61 -31.17
CA GLN A 101 -2.55 -35.84 -31.36
C GLN A 101 -1.30 -35.71 -32.24
N LEU A 102 -0.29 -36.47 -31.79
CA LEU A 102 1.01 -36.78 -32.37
C LEU A 102 0.96 -37.20 -33.86
N SER A 103 1.93 -36.75 -34.66
CA SER A 103 2.21 -37.37 -35.97
C SER A 103 3.69 -37.30 -36.44
N SER A 104 4.65 -36.94 -35.58
CA SER A 104 6.06 -36.74 -35.99
C SER A 104 7.01 -37.01 -34.81
N VAL A 105 7.62 -38.20 -34.79
CA VAL A 105 8.45 -38.69 -33.65
C VAL A 105 9.70 -37.83 -33.45
N ASP A 106 10.44 -37.51 -34.51
CA ASP A 106 11.71 -36.75 -34.43
C ASP A 106 11.58 -35.37 -33.75
N LYS A 107 10.38 -34.77 -33.80
CA LYS A 107 10.11 -33.46 -33.19
C LYS A 107 9.81 -33.55 -31.69
N ILE A 108 9.29 -34.69 -31.24
CA ILE A 108 9.05 -34.97 -29.82
C ILE A 108 10.38 -34.98 -29.07
N ASP A 109 11.40 -35.64 -29.63
CA ASP A 109 12.71 -35.76 -29.00
C ASP A 109 13.48 -34.42 -29.02
N GLN A 110 13.22 -33.56 -30.01
CA GLN A 110 13.75 -32.19 -30.05
C GLN A 110 13.14 -31.30 -28.95
N VAL A 111 11.82 -31.40 -28.70
CA VAL A 111 11.14 -30.70 -27.60
C VAL A 111 11.59 -31.25 -26.24
N LYS A 112 11.69 -32.57 -26.08
CA LYS A 112 12.24 -33.21 -24.86
C LYS A 112 13.66 -32.72 -24.56
N TYR A 113 14.54 -32.67 -25.58
CA TYR A 113 15.92 -32.23 -25.43
C TYR A 113 16.01 -30.80 -24.86
N PHE A 114 15.21 -29.85 -25.36
CA PHE A 114 15.22 -28.48 -24.85
C PHE A 114 14.66 -28.36 -23.43
N PHE A 115 13.61 -29.10 -23.08
CA PHE A 115 13.13 -29.14 -21.69
C PHE A 115 14.14 -29.79 -20.73
N GLN A 116 14.84 -30.84 -21.15
CA GLN A 116 15.87 -31.48 -20.33
C GLN A 116 17.08 -30.55 -20.13
N GLN A 117 17.51 -29.83 -21.16
CA GLN A 117 18.54 -28.79 -21.04
C GLN A 117 18.10 -27.62 -20.14
N ALA A 118 16.83 -27.21 -20.18
CA ALA A 118 16.31 -26.18 -19.28
C ALA A 118 16.35 -26.62 -17.80
N ILE A 119 16.09 -27.89 -17.52
CA ILE A 119 16.16 -28.47 -16.16
C ILE A 119 17.61 -28.62 -15.68
N GLU A 120 18.51 -29.09 -16.54
CA GLU A 120 19.94 -29.26 -16.20
C GLU A 120 20.70 -27.94 -16.03
N LYS A 121 20.31 -26.87 -16.76
CA LYS A 121 21.01 -25.57 -16.76
C LYS A 121 20.27 -24.45 -16.04
N GLY A 122 18.99 -24.62 -15.70
CA GLY A 122 18.19 -23.62 -14.98
C GLY A 122 17.83 -22.37 -15.79
N ASP A 123 17.81 -22.45 -17.13
CA ASP A 123 17.65 -21.31 -18.03
C ASP A 123 16.30 -21.32 -18.77
N ALA A 124 15.58 -20.20 -18.67
CA ALA A 124 14.25 -20.00 -19.24
C ALA A 124 14.24 -19.82 -20.77
N GLU A 125 15.36 -19.46 -21.42
CA GLU A 125 15.40 -19.28 -22.88
C GLU A 125 15.12 -20.61 -23.62
N TYR A 126 15.60 -21.73 -23.05
CA TYR A 126 15.37 -23.06 -23.60
C TYR A 126 13.91 -23.53 -23.44
N ILE A 127 13.20 -23.06 -22.40
CA ILE A 127 11.76 -23.27 -22.22
C ILE A 127 10.99 -22.57 -23.34
N VAL A 128 11.34 -21.31 -23.63
CA VAL A 128 10.72 -20.57 -24.74
C VAL A 128 10.98 -21.28 -26.07
N LYS A 129 12.23 -21.69 -26.35
CA LYS A 129 12.58 -22.42 -27.59
C LYS A 129 11.80 -23.74 -27.76
N ALA A 130 11.56 -24.48 -26.67
CA ALA A 130 10.75 -25.69 -26.70
C ALA A 130 9.30 -25.41 -27.14
N TYR A 131 8.70 -24.30 -26.68
CA TYR A 131 7.36 -23.86 -27.08
C TYR A 131 7.30 -23.26 -28.50
N THR A 132 8.31 -22.51 -28.94
CA THR A 132 8.30 -21.94 -30.32
C THR A 132 8.37 -23.04 -31.38
N ALA A 133 9.02 -24.17 -31.08
CA ALA A 133 9.02 -25.34 -31.95
C ALA A 133 7.61 -25.96 -32.13
N GLU A 134 6.74 -25.86 -31.13
CA GLU A 134 5.36 -26.36 -31.17
C GLU A 134 4.46 -25.50 -32.08
N THR A 135 4.59 -24.17 -32.03
CA THR A 135 3.75 -23.25 -32.83
C THR A 135 4.02 -23.32 -34.34
N GLY A 136 5.23 -23.70 -34.76
CA GLY A 136 5.58 -23.91 -36.18
C GLY A 136 4.98 -25.17 -36.83
N PHE A 137 4.31 -26.03 -36.06
CA PHE A 137 3.83 -27.35 -36.47
C PHE A 137 2.40 -27.33 -37.05
N TYR A 138 1.49 -26.59 -36.42
CA TYR A 138 0.05 -26.57 -36.76
C TYR A 138 -0.27 -26.13 -38.19
N SER A 139 0.50 -25.19 -38.75
CA SER A 139 0.28 -24.63 -40.09
C SER A 139 0.64 -25.60 -41.23
N ARG A 140 1.31 -26.72 -40.94
CA ARG A 140 1.56 -27.82 -41.89
C ARG A 140 0.79 -29.09 -41.55
N LEU A 141 0.50 -29.36 -40.27
CA LEU A 141 -0.26 -30.54 -39.86
C LEU A 141 -1.70 -30.56 -40.42
N ASN A 142 -2.37 -29.40 -40.44
CA ASN A 142 -3.75 -29.27 -40.93
C ASN A 142 -3.91 -29.45 -42.47
N ARG A 143 -2.86 -29.78 -43.21
CA ARG A 143 -2.93 -29.96 -44.67
C ARG A 143 -2.97 -31.42 -45.13
N ASP A 144 -2.32 -32.33 -44.40
CA ASP A 144 -1.95 -33.64 -44.97
C ASP A 144 -2.58 -34.87 -44.30
N LEU A 145 -3.36 -34.73 -43.21
CA LEU A 145 -3.98 -35.87 -42.51
C LEU A 145 -5.49 -35.72 -42.31
N ALA A 146 -6.20 -35.83 -43.43
CA ALA A 146 -7.31 -36.78 -43.50
C ALA A 146 -6.72 -38.20 -43.56
N GLY A 147 -7.09 -39.07 -42.61
CA GLY A 147 -6.59 -40.46 -42.52
C GLY A 147 -6.07 -40.77 -41.11
N GLY A 148 -6.87 -41.47 -40.30
CA GLY A 148 -6.52 -41.79 -38.92
C GLY A 148 -5.51 -42.94 -38.79
N ALA A 149 -4.75 -42.96 -37.68
CA ALA A 149 -3.89 -44.08 -37.30
C ALA A 149 -3.73 -44.18 -35.77
N GLU A 150 -3.55 -45.40 -35.25
CA GLU A 150 -3.59 -45.75 -33.82
C GLU A 150 -2.24 -45.61 -33.08
N THR A 151 -1.56 -44.45 -33.18
CA THR A 151 -0.27 -44.23 -32.51
C THR A 151 -0.37 -43.25 -31.34
N GLY A 152 -0.60 -43.78 -30.13
CA GLY A 152 -0.63 -42.93 -28.91
C GLY A 152 -0.76 -43.66 -27.58
N LYS A 153 -0.46 -44.96 -27.49
CA LYS A 153 -0.56 -45.73 -26.23
C LYS A 153 0.75 -45.73 -25.43
N HIS A 154 1.90 -45.78 -26.12
CA HIS A 154 3.22 -45.76 -25.46
C HIS A 154 3.63 -44.35 -25.01
N GLU A 155 3.36 -43.30 -25.79
CA GLU A 155 3.63 -41.91 -25.40
C GLU A 155 2.78 -41.49 -24.19
N ARG A 156 1.52 -41.94 -24.11
CA ARG A 156 0.66 -41.68 -22.94
C ARG A 156 1.21 -42.34 -21.67
N GLN A 157 1.70 -43.57 -21.77
CA GLN A 157 2.29 -44.26 -20.62
C GLN A 157 3.59 -43.55 -20.14
N PHE A 158 4.46 -43.17 -21.08
CA PHE A 158 5.68 -42.41 -20.76
C PHE A 158 5.38 -41.07 -20.05
N ILE A 159 4.36 -40.32 -20.50
CA ILE A 159 3.94 -39.06 -19.87
C ILE A 159 3.31 -39.30 -18.48
N VAL A 160 2.59 -40.40 -18.27
CA VAL A 160 2.04 -40.78 -16.96
C VAL A 160 3.14 -41.17 -15.98
N ASP A 161 4.12 -41.96 -16.41
CA ASP A 161 5.25 -42.39 -15.57
C ASP A 161 6.18 -41.23 -15.22
N MET A 162 6.40 -40.30 -16.16
CA MET A 162 7.14 -39.06 -15.91
C MET A 162 6.42 -38.14 -14.92
N ASN A 163 5.08 -37.95 -15.07
CA ASN A 163 4.27 -37.20 -14.09
C ASN A 163 4.24 -37.88 -12.71
N SER A 164 4.17 -39.20 -12.66
CA SER A 164 4.24 -39.99 -11.42
C SER A 164 5.57 -39.79 -10.69
N SER A 165 6.69 -39.81 -11.42
CA SER A 165 8.03 -39.62 -10.88
C SER A 165 8.29 -38.17 -10.45
N LEU A 166 7.88 -37.17 -11.25
CA LEU A 166 7.95 -35.75 -10.85
C LEU A 166 7.05 -35.49 -9.64
N SER A 167 5.79 -35.92 -9.67
CA SER A 167 4.83 -35.68 -8.57
C SER A 167 5.31 -36.27 -7.25
N LYS A 168 5.90 -37.47 -7.24
CA LYS A 168 6.46 -38.06 -6.00
C LYS A 168 7.72 -37.35 -5.52
N ASN A 169 8.65 -36.99 -6.41
CA ASN A 169 9.88 -36.28 -6.01
C ASN A 169 9.62 -34.82 -5.60
N ILE A 170 8.65 -34.15 -6.21
CA ILE A 170 8.24 -32.78 -5.88
C ILE A 170 7.38 -32.76 -4.62
N SER A 171 6.38 -33.64 -4.48
CA SER A 171 5.53 -33.69 -3.28
C SER A 171 6.33 -34.05 -2.03
N SER A 172 7.24 -35.05 -2.12
CA SER A 172 8.09 -35.41 -0.98
C SER A 172 9.10 -34.31 -0.62
N ARG A 173 9.61 -33.52 -1.59
CA ARG A 173 10.46 -32.36 -1.32
C ARG A 173 9.70 -31.09 -0.87
N ILE A 174 8.45 -30.88 -1.28
CA ILE A 174 7.67 -29.70 -0.85
C ILE A 174 6.99 -29.95 0.51
N GLN A 175 6.45 -31.14 0.77
CA GLN A 175 5.86 -31.48 2.08
C GLN A 175 6.91 -31.58 3.20
N SER A 176 8.14 -32.00 2.88
CA SER A 176 9.26 -31.99 3.84
C SER A 176 9.79 -30.58 4.14
N TYR A 177 9.63 -29.60 3.24
CA TYR A 177 10.17 -28.25 3.42
C TYR A 177 9.18 -27.16 3.85
N LYS A 178 7.86 -27.31 3.64
CA LYS A 178 6.89 -26.23 3.95
C LYS A 178 5.76 -26.55 4.95
N HIS A 179 5.46 -27.83 5.22
CA HIS A 179 4.27 -28.20 6.00
C HIS A 179 4.45 -29.35 7.01
N HIS A 180 5.62 -29.47 7.64
CA HIS A 180 5.70 -30.24 8.88
C HIS A 180 5.06 -29.46 10.04
N GLY A 181 3.79 -29.78 10.35
CA GLY A 181 3.24 -29.66 11.70
C GLY A 181 2.31 -28.48 12.07
N LYS A 182 1.49 -27.92 11.16
CA LYS A 182 0.51 -26.87 11.54
C LYS A 182 -0.92 -27.14 11.06
N ASP A 183 -1.88 -26.84 11.94
CA ASP A 183 -3.30 -27.23 11.88
C ASP A 183 -4.13 -26.34 10.91
N PRO A 184 -4.94 -26.91 9.99
CA PRO A 184 -5.81 -26.14 9.10
C PRO A 184 -6.80 -25.18 9.79
N ASP A 185 -7.24 -25.45 11.03
CA ASP A 185 -8.10 -24.50 11.76
C ASP A 185 -7.34 -23.25 12.23
N GLU A 186 -6.02 -23.35 12.45
CA GLU A 186 -5.16 -22.20 12.77
C GLU A 186 -5.06 -21.23 11.58
N LEU A 187 -4.94 -21.75 10.36
CA LEU A 187 -4.90 -20.95 9.12
C LEU A 187 -6.20 -20.17 8.90
N ARG A 188 -7.35 -20.77 9.23
CA ARG A 188 -8.66 -20.09 9.15
C ARG A 188 -8.80 -19.00 10.22
N ARG A 189 -8.27 -19.22 11.42
CA ARG A 189 -8.20 -18.18 12.49
C ARG A 189 -7.30 -17.01 12.09
N ARG A 190 -6.10 -17.25 11.55
CA ARG A 190 -5.17 -16.20 11.06
C ARG A 190 -5.83 -15.30 10.00
N ARG A 191 -6.57 -15.88 9.05
CA ARG A 191 -7.26 -15.11 7.99
C ARG A 191 -8.37 -14.21 8.54
N ASN A 192 -9.12 -14.67 9.54
CA ASN A 192 -10.13 -13.87 10.23
C ASN A 192 -9.48 -12.79 11.11
N GLN A 193 -8.39 -13.11 11.82
CA GLN A 193 -7.61 -12.14 12.59
C GLN A 193 -7.06 -11.01 11.70
N TYR A 194 -6.58 -11.30 10.50
CA TYR A 194 -6.07 -10.30 9.54
C TYR A 194 -7.17 -9.32 9.05
N ASN A 195 -8.36 -9.84 8.73
CA ASN A 195 -9.49 -8.97 8.34
C ASN A 195 -10.04 -8.14 9.51
N ILE A 196 -9.99 -8.68 10.74
CA ILE A 196 -10.34 -7.95 11.95
C ILE A 196 -9.26 -6.90 12.28
N SER A 197 -7.97 -7.22 12.10
CA SER A 197 -6.88 -6.25 12.31
C SER A 197 -6.99 -5.10 11.32
N LEU A 198 -7.19 -5.34 10.02
CA LEU A 198 -7.40 -4.27 9.02
C LEU A 198 -8.51 -3.27 9.41
N ARG A 199 -9.66 -3.77 9.88
CA ARG A 199 -10.78 -2.91 10.33
C ARG A 199 -10.49 -2.21 11.66
N LYS A 200 -9.76 -2.87 12.56
CA LYS A 200 -9.35 -2.30 13.85
C LYS A 200 -8.28 -1.22 13.66
N THR A 201 -7.28 -1.48 12.83
CA THR A 201 -6.23 -0.54 12.39
C THR A 201 -6.85 0.73 11.81
N LYS A 202 -7.77 0.63 10.84
CA LYS A 202 -8.51 1.81 10.32
C LYS A 202 -9.33 2.59 11.34
N ARG A 203 -9.84 1.94 12.39
CA ARG A 203 -10.58 2.60 13.46
C ARG A 203 -9.65 3.23 14.49
N ASP A 204 -8.56 2.54 14.84
CA ASP A 204 -7.55 3.01 15.77
C ASP A 204 -6.76 4.19 15.16
N GLU A 205 -6.53 4.21 13.85
CA GLU A 205 -6.01 5.36 13.07
C GLU A 205 -6.87 6.61 13.28
N GLN A 206 -8.17 6.55 12.94
CA GLN A 206 -9.10 7.68 13.10
C GLN A 206 -9.24 8.17 14.55
N ILE A 207 -9.18 7.26 15.53
CA ILE A 207 -9.22 7.63 16.95
C ILE A 207 -7.90 8.28 17.37
N GLN A 208 -6.76 7.86 16.81
CA GLN A 208 -5.44 8.31 17.26
C GLN A 208 -5.00 9.63 16.62
N CYS A 209 -5.42 9.96 15.39
CA CYS A 209 -5.28 11.31 14.83
C CYS A 209 -6.08 12.36 15.62
N LYS A 210 -7.25 11.96 16.16
CA LYS A 210 -8.11 12.85 16.97
C LYS A 210 -7.73 12.94 18.45
N ARG A 211 -6.82 12.10 18.94
CA ARG A 211 -6.47 12.01 20.38
C ARG A 211 -5.94 13.32 20.98
N ASN A 212 -5.28 14.14 20.16
CA ASN A 212 -4.67 15.40 20.60
C ASN A 212 -5.60 16.62 20.42
N LEU A 213 -6.64 16.54 19.56
CA LEU A 213 -7.60 17.64 19.34
C LEU A 213 -8.30 18.03 20.64
N ILE A 214 -8.84 17.01 21.32
CA ILE A 214 -9.62 17.11 22.56
C ILE A 214 -8.78 17.69 23.73
N VAL A 215 -7.45 17.57 23.70
CA VAL A 215 -6.59 18.05 24.80
C VAL A 215 -6.47 19.58 24.76
N ASN A 216 -6.34 20.19 23.58
CA ASN A 216 -6.25 21.65 23.45
C ASN A 216 -7.62 22.34 23.57
N GLU A 217 -8.72 21.66 23.22
CA GLU A 217 -10.09 22.17 23.41
C GLU A 217 -10.45 22.36 24.89
N SER A 218 -9.77 21.66 25.82
CA SER A 218 -9.98 21.87 27.28
C SER A 218 -9.53 23.24 27.81
N MET A 219 -9.02 24.12 26.93
CA MET A 219 -8.71 25.54 27.21
C MET A 219 -9.66 26.51 26.48
N SER A 220 -10.74 26.02 25.86
CA SER A 220 -11.77 26.84 25.21
C SER A 220 -13.18 26.28 25.45
N ASP A 221 -13.89 26.81 26.43
CA ASP A 221 -15.33 26.58 26.63
C ASP A 221 -16.13 27.20 25.46
N GLU A 222 -16.66 26.38 24.54
CA GLU A 222 -17.72 26.76 23.58
C GLU A 222 -18.23 25.49 22.87
N THR A 223 -19.45 25.02 23.15
CA THR A 223 -20.03 23.78 22.54
C THR A 223 -21.46 23.91 21.98
N ASP A 224 -22.04 25.11 21.99
CA ASP A 224 -23.36 25.40 21.36
C ASP A 224 -23.26 26.31 20.10
N ASP A 225 -22.07 26.83 19.75
CA ASP A 225 -21.90 27.93 18.76
C ASP A 225 -21.60 27.45 17.31
N ASP A 226 -21.27 26.17 17.13
CA ASP A 226 -20.81 25.56 15.86
C ASP A 226 -21.77 25.77 14.67
N ASP A 227 -23.09 25.76 14.93
CA ASP A 227 -24.12 25.83 13.90
C ASP A 227 -24.56 27.28 13.56
N GLU A 228 -24.18 28.26 14.41
CA GLU A 228 -24.32 29.69 14.14
C GLU A 228 -23.07 30.22 13.42
N LEU A 229 -21.87 29.83 13.88
CA LEU A 229 -20.59 30.13 13.23
C LEU A 229 -20.58 29.76 11.72
N ARG A 230 -21.20 28.63 11.37
CA ARG A 230 -21.41 28.15 9.99
C ARG A 230 -22.33 29.03 9.13
N ARG A 231 -23.29 29.73 9.74
CA ARG A 231 -24.20 30.65 9.02
C ARG A 231 -23.61 32.05 8.91
N CYS A 232 -22.75 32.43 9.85
CA CYS A 232 -22.15 33.76 9.93
C CYS A 232 -20.87 33.92 9.09
N LEU A 233 -20.07 32.86 8.90
CA LEU A 233 -18.80 32.95 8.18
C LEU A 233 -18.92 32.71 6.67
N ASN A 234 -18.67 33.76 5.88
CA ASN A 234 -18.57 33.66 4.42
C ASN A 234 -17.15 33.18 4.02
N LEU A 235 -17.05 31.97 3.47
CA LEU A 235 -15.78 31.39 2.97
C LEU A 235 -15.03 32.32 1.99
N ASN A 236 -15.74 33.12 1.19
CA ASN A 236 -15.11 34.07 0.26
C ASN A 236 -14.51 35.27 0.99
N GLU A 237 -15.12 35.70 2.10
CA GLU A 237 -14.60 36.80 2.91
C GLU A 237 -13.35 36.35 3.68
N ILE A 238 -13.37 35.15 4.24
CA ILE A 238 -12.19 34.50 4.83
C ILE A 238 -11.04 34.44 3.81
N LEU A 239 -11.32 33.98 2.59
CA LEU A 239 -10.32 33.92 1.51
C LEU A 239 -9.75 35.32 1.17
N LEU A 240 -10.61 36.34 1.05
CA LEU A 240 -10.18 37.72 0.77
C LEU A 240 -9.34 38.33 1.91
N GLN A 241 -9.69 38.04 3.17
CA GLN A 241 -8.90 38.46 4.33
C GLN A 241 -7.54 37.75 4.36
N SER A 242 -7.50 36.44 4.17
CA SER A 242 -6.26 35.64 4.15
C SER A 242 -5.31 35.99 2.99
N GLN A 243 -5.81 36.56 1.90
CA GLN A 243 -4.98 37.05 0.78
C GLN A 243 -4.53 38.52 0.94
N ASN A 244 -4.90 39.20 2.03
CA ASN A 244 -4.57 40.60 2.23
C ASN A 244 -3.06 40.80 2.46
N SER A 245 -2.52 41.90 1.92
CA SER A 245 -1.11 42.29 2.11
C SER A 245 -0.82 42.82 3.51
N ASP A 246 -1.85 43.28 4.24
CA ASP A 246 -1.76 43.56 5.67
C ASP A 246 -1.81 42.24 6.46
N LEU A 247 -0.70 41.93 7.14
CA LEU A 247 -0.55 40.68 7.89
C LEU A 247 -1.49 40.60 9.10
N SER A 248 -2.00 41.71 9.63
CA SER A 248 -3.03 41.70 10.68
C SER A 248 -4.39 41.26 10.15
N ILE A 249 -4.73 41.63 8.91
CA ILE A 249 -5.96 41.19 8.24
C ILE A 249 -5.81 39.74 7.76
N CYS A 250 -4.64 39.37 7.24
CA CYS A 250 -4.30 38.00 6.92
C CYS A 250 -4.45 37.08 8.14
N TYR A 251 -3.92 37.48 9.29
CA TYR A 251 -4.03 36.76 10.56
C TYR A 251 -5.49 36.44 10.94
N GLU A 252 -6.40 37.42 10.96
CA GLU A 252 -7.80 37.16 11.30
C GLU A 252 -8.51 36.26 10.27
N GLY A 253 -8.16 36.37 8.99
CA GLY A 253 -8.63 35.44 7.96
C GLY A 253 -8.16 33.99 8.20
N ILE A 254 -6.86 33.80 8.44
CA ILE A 254 -6.26 32.47 8.68
C ILE A 254 -6.82 31.85 9.98
N ARG A 255 -6.96 32.65 11.03
CA ARG A 255 -7.57 32.27 12.30
C ARG A 255 -9.04 31.88 12.15
N SER A 256 -9.79 32.62 11.32
CA SER A 256 -11.19 32.29 11.01
C SER A 256 -11.30 30.97 10.22
N ALA A 257 -10.41 30.73 9.26
CA ALA A 257 -10.32 29.47 8.54
C ALA A 257 -9.96 28.30 9.49
N ARG A 258 -9.02 28.49 10.42
CA ARG A 258 -8.68 27.49 11.44
C ARG A 258 -9.87 27.18 12.34
N LYS A 259 -10.59 28.19 12.86
CA LYS A 259 -11.81 27.98 13.65
C LYS A 259 -12.83 27.13 12.90
N LEU A 260 -13.10 27.47 11.64
CA LEU A 260 -14.02 26.72 10.78
C LEU A 260 -13.58 25.26 10.54
N LEU A 261 -12.27 25.02 10.48
CA LEU A 261 -11.66 23.68 10.37
C LEU A 261 -11.66 22.88 11.69
N SER A 262 -11.86 23.53 12.84
CA SER A 262 -11.90 22.90 14.17
C SER A 262 -13.27 22.29 14.53
N ILE A 263 -14.34 22.63 13.80
CA ILE A 263 -15.71 22.15 14.02
C ILE A 263 -15.76 20.61 14.06
N GLU A 264 -16.29 20.01 15.14
CA GLU A 264 -16.25 18.55 15.38
C GLU A 264 -16.83 17.73 14.22
N ARG A 265 -17.91 18.24 13.61
CA ARG A 265 -18.80 17.51 12.71
C ARG A 265 -18.77 18.13 11.32
N ASN A 266 -18.17 17.44 10.36
CA ASN A 266 -18.08 17.86 8.95
C ASN A 266 -17.46 19.28 8.78
N PRO A 267 -16.21 19.50 9.23
CA PRO A 267 -15.49 20.73 8.88
C PRO A 267 -15.35 20.81 7.35
N PRO A 268 -15.45 22.02 6.75
CA PRO A 268 -15.47 22.21 5.29
C PRO A 268 -14.05 22.16 4.69
N ILE A 269 -13.39 21.02 4.88
CA ILE A 269 -12.00 20.78 4.45
C ILE A 269 -11.90 20.78 2.92
N ASP A 270 -12.80 20.07 2.25
CA ASP A 270 -12.74 19.93 0.79
C ASP A 270 -13.10 21.26 0.10
N GLU A 271 -14.00 22.06 0.67
CA GLU A 271 -14.32 23.41 0.21
C GLU A 271 -13.09 24.34 0.26
N LEU A 272 -12.35 24.34 1.38
CA LEU A 272 -11.12 25.13 1.51
C LEU A 272 -9.99 24.65 0.58
N ILE A 273 -9.87 23.34 0.35
CA ILE A 273 -8.94 22.79 -0.67
C ILE A 273 -9.34 23.27 -2.07
N ASN A 274 -10.64 23.19 -2.42
CA ASN A 274 -11.16 23.61 -3.72
C ASN A 274 -11.04 25.12 -3.96
N LEU A 275 -11.07 25.94 -2.90
CA LEU A 275 -10.79 27.38 -2.95
C LEU A 275 -9.29 27.72 -3.06
N ASN A 276 -8.42 26.71 -3.19
CA ASN A 276 -6.97 26.86 -3.25
C ASN A 276 -6.39 27.60 -2.03
N PHE A 277 -6.89 27.27 -0.83
CA PHE A 277 -6.48 27.90 0.42
C PHE A 277 -5.11 27.40 0.94
N LEU A 278 -4.71 26.19 0.55
CA LEU A 278 -3.47 25.54 1.01
C LEU A 278 -2.18 26.35 0.70
N PRO A 279 -1.94 26.89 -0.50
CA PRO A 279 -0.77 27.73 -0.76
C PRO A 279 -0.68 28.98 0.14
N ILE A 280 -1.82 29.54 0.56
CA ILE A 280 -1.87 30.69 1.45
C ILE A 280 -1.39 30.28 2.85
N LEU A 281 -1.89 29.14 3.36
CA LEU A 281 -1.42 28.56 4.63
C LEU A 281 0.09 28.28 4.61
N VAL A 282 0.60 27.69 3.53
CA VAL A 282 2.03 27.39 3.38
C VAL A 282 2.88 28.65 3.28
N GLN A 283 2.41 29.67 2.57
CA GLN A 283 3.04 31.00 2.56
C GLN A 283 3.07 31.61 3.97
N CYS A 284 2.02 31.45 4.78
CA CYS A 284 1.99 31.95 6.15
C CYS A 284 3.05 31.29 7.05
N LEU A 285 3.39 30.01 6.82
CA LEU A 285 4.50 29.35 7.54
C LEU A 285 5.88 29.97 7.24
N SER A 286 6.03 30.75 6.17
CA SER A 286 7.29 31.41 5.80
C SER A 286 7.60 32.68 6.60
N TYR A 287 6.62 33.24 7.32
CA TYR A 287 6.74 34.52 8.01
C TYR A 287 7.36 34.41 9.41
N ASP A 288 8.67 34.19 9.47
CA ASP A 288 9.45 33.94 10.71
C ASP A 288 9.41 35.07 11.76
N GLN A 289 8.92 36.26 11.39
CA GLN A 289 8.72 37.40 12.29
C GLN A 289 7.31 37.44 12.91
N TYR A 290 6.40 36.54 12.49
CA TYR A 290 4.98 36.54 12.85
C TYR A 290 4.56 35.17 13.41
N PRO A 291 5.03 34.80 14.62
CA PRO A 291 4.82 33.45 15.17
C PRO A 291 3.35 33.10 15.38
N ASP A 292 2.48 34.07 15.71
CA ASP A 292 1.05 33.82 15.87
C ASP A 292 0.37 33.46 14.54
N LEU A 293 0.83 34.05 13.43
CA LEU A 293 0.38 33.71 12.08
C LEU A 293 0.90 32.33 11.64
N GLN A 294 2.16 32.01 11.96
CA GLN A 294 2.73 30.67 11.73
C GLN A 294 1.96 29.60 12.53
N PHE A 295 1.60 29.90 13.78
CA PHE A 295 0.84 29.01 14.66
C PHE A 295 -0.58 28.73 14.13
N GLU A 296 -1.36 29.77 13.82
CA GLU A 296 -2.71 29.62 13.25
C GLU A 296 -2.68 28.86 11.91
N ALA A 297 -1.70 29.15 11.04
CA ALA A 297 -1.53 28.45 9.77
C ALA A 297 -1.13 26.97 9.94
N ALA A 298 -0.19 26.67 10.84
CA ALA A 298 0.21 25.30 11.16
C ALA A 298 -0.95 24.49 11.77
N TRP A 299 -1.78 25.12 12.60
CA TRP A 299 -2.98 24.49 13.18
C TRP A 299 -4.04 24.22 12.11
N ALA A 300 -4.31 25.17 11.20
CA ALA A 300 -5.23 24.93 10.08
C ALA A 300 -4.76 23.75 9.21
N LEU A 301 -3.47 23.67 8.89
CA LEU A 301 -2.87 22.53 8.18
C LEU A 301 -2.97 21.22 8.99
N THR A 302 -2.81 21.28 10.31
CA THR A 302 -2.99 20.12 11.22
C THR A 302 -4.41 19.56 11.12
N ASN A 303 -5.42 20.43 11.12
CA ASN A 303 -6.82 20.05 11.03
C ASN A 303 -7.15 19.43 9.66
N ILE A 304 -6.66 20.03 8.55
CA ILE A 304 -6.81 19.45 7.20
C ILE A 304 -6.14 18.07 7.11
N ALA A 305 -4.91 17.93 7.62
CA ALA A 305 -4.17 16.67 7.65
C ALA A 305 -4.76 15.61 8.60
N SER A 306 -5.66 15.99 9.52
CA SER A 306 -6.40 15.05 10.38
C SER A 306 -7.58 14.36 9.68
N GLY A 307 -7.88 14.77 8.44
CA GLY A 307 -8.99 14.31 7.63
C GLY A 307 -8.76 12.95 6.97
N ASN A 308 -9.10 12.84 5.69
CA ASN A 308 -8.88 11.62 4.90
C ASN A 308 -7.61 11.73 4.03
N THR A 309 -7.10 10.61 3.53
CA THR A 309 -5.88 10.52 2.71
C THR A 309 -5.82 11.48 1.51
N HIS A 310 -6.94 11.85 0.89
CA HIS A 310 -6.94 12.87 -0.17
C HIS A 310 -6.62 14.26 0.38
N GLN A 311 -7.17 14.60 1.55
CA GLN A 311 -6.95 15.87 2.24
C GLN A 311 -5.52 15.96 2.78
N THR A 312 -5.02 14.88 3.38
CA THR A 312 -3.60 14.75 3.79
C THR A 312 -2.65 14.88 2.61
N GLN A 313 -2.92 14.19 1.49
CA GLN A 313 -2.10 14.29 0.29
C GLN A 313 -2.16 15.69 -0.35
N ALA A 314 -3.28 16.41 -0.24
CA ALA A 314 -3.39 17.79 -0.72
C ALA A 314 -2.45 18.73 0.06
N VAL A 315 -2.36 18.60 1.39
CA VAL A 315 -1.40 19.35 2.23
C VAL A 315 0.04 19.12 1.77
N VAL A 316 0.41 17.87 1.49
CA VAL A 316 1.75 17.52 1.01
C VAL A 316 2.01 18.03 -0.41
N ASN A 317 1.01 17.97 -1.30
CA ASN A 317 1.11 18.49 -2.67
C ASN A 317 1.20 20.02 -2.74
N ALA A 318 0.87 20.73 -1.65
CA ALA A 318 1.07 22.17 -1.50
C ALA A 318 2.45 22.53 -0.91
N ASP A 319 3.38 21.57 -0.83
CA ASP A 319 4.73 21.70 -0.27
C ASP A 319 4.77 22.11 1.22
N ALA A 320 3.73 21.79 2.00
CA ALA A 320 3.67 22.18 3.42
C ALA A 320 4.75 21.53 4.31
N LEU A 321 5.13 20.27 4.03
CA LEU A 321 5.97 19.47 4.92
C LEU A 321 7.38 20.07 5.14
N PRO A 322 8.13 20.52 4.11
CA PRO A 322 9.39 21.25 4.30
C PRO A 322 9.29 22.48 5.22
N TYR A 323 8.21 23.26 5.11
CA TYR A 323 8.01 24.43 5.98
C TYR A 323 7.68 24.01 7.42
N LEU A 324 6.83 23.00 7.62
CA LEU A 324 6.54 22.45 8.94
C LEU A 324 7.81 21.90 9.63
N LEU A 325 8.69 21.21 8.88
CA LEU A 325 9.96 20.73 9.41
C LEU A 325 10.89 21.88 9.83
N ARG A 326 10.94 22.96 9.04
CA ARG A 326 11.67 24.18 9.40
C ARG A 326 11.17 24.81 10.71
N LEU A 327 9.85 24.75 10.98
CA LEU A 327 9.26 25.26 12.23
C LEU A 327 9.62 24.44 13.47
N LEU A 328 10.17 23.22 13.33
CA LEU A 328 10.70 22.47 14.48
C LEU A 328 11.88 23.20 15.14
N HIS A 329 12.63 24.00 14.38
CA HIS A 329 13.74 24.82 14.87
C HIS A 329 13.29 26.24 15.30
N SER A 330 11.98 26.48 15.43
CA SER A 330 11.45 27.76 15.92
C SER A 330 11.84 28.01 17.38
N THR A 331 12.18 29.26 17.70
CA THR A 331 12.38 29.72 19.09
C THR A 331 11.08 29.82 19.88
N TYR A 332 9.92 29.68 19.22
CA TYR A 332 8.60 29.78 19.83
C TYR A 332 8.02 28.37 20.04
N SER A 333 7.93 27.94 21.31
CA SER A 333 7.50 26.57 21.68
C SER A 333 6.15 26.20 21.08
N ASN A 334 5.14 27.08 21.17
CA ASN A 334 3.81 26.84 20.61
C ASN A 334 3.82 26.57 19.09
N VAL A 335 4.67 27.28 18.33
CA VAL A 335 4.82 27.07 16.88
C VAL A 335 5.46 25.71 16.60
N CYS A 336 6.51 25.35 17.35
CA CYS A 336 7.18 24.06 17.24
C CYS A 336 6.25 22.90 17.62
N GLU A 337 5.53 23.01 18.74
CA GLU A 337 4.55 22.03 19.22
C GLU A 337 3.44 21.78 18.20
N GLN A 338 2.92 22.84 17.56
CA GLN A 338 1.90 22.72 16.53
C GLN A 338 2.45 22.09 15.23
N ALA A 339 3.70 22.40 14.87
CA ALA A 339 4.37 21.79 13.71
C ALA A 339 4.63 20.28 13.91
N VAL A 340 5.09 19.87 15.11
CA VAL A 340 5.24 18.44 15.47
C VAL A 340 3.92 17.69 15.28
N TRP A 341 2.80 18.28 15.70
CA TRP A 341 1.48 17.66 15.55
C TRP A 341 1.01 17.58 14.10
N ALA A 342 1.17 18.66 13.31
CA ALA A 342 0.91 18.65 11.88
C ALA A 342 1.67 17.51 11.17
N ILE A 343 2.97 17.41 11.44
CA ILE A 343 3.86 16.38 10.91
C ILE A 343 3.40 14.97 11.34
N GLY A 344 3.00 14.78 12.60
CA GLY A 344 2.53 13.48 13.07
C GLY A 344 1.22 13.01 12.46
N ASN A 345 0.32 13.94 12.05
CA ASN A 345 -0.85 13.61 11.24
C ASN A 345 -0.44 13.18 9.82
N LEU A 346 0.49 13.90 9.18
CA LEU A 346 1.02 13.54 7.85
C LEU A 346 1.71 12.15 7.85
N ILE A 347 2.55 11.88 8.84
CA ILE A 347 3.23 10.57 9.02
C ILE A 347 2.20 9.45 9.32
N GLY A 348 1.11 9.79 10.01
CA GLY A 348 0.05 8.85 10.41
C GLY A 348 -0.76 8.26 9.26
N ASP A 349 -0.80 8.91 8.09
CA ASP A 349 -1.59 8.46 6.93
C ASP A 349 -0.97 7.29 6.15
N GLY A 350 0.36 7.11 6.18
CA GLY A 350 0.99 5.95 5.55
C GLY A 350 2.51 5.98 5.45
N SER A 351 3.09 4.82 5.10
CA SER A 351 4.54 4.63 4.93
C SER A 351 5.16 5.62 3.93
N ARG A 352 4.48 5.97 2.83
CA ARG A 352 4.99 6.94 1.86
C ARG A 352 5.24 8.33 2.46
N LEU A 353 4.32 8.84 3.29
CA LEU A 353 4.47 10.16 3.91
C LEU A 353 5.42 10.12 5.11
N ARG A 354 5.43 9.00 5.86
CA ARG A 354 6.47 8.69 6.84
C ARG A 354 7.87 8.77 6.23
N ASP A 355 8.10 8.04 5.14
CA ASP A 355 9.43 7.93 4.52
C ASP A 355 9.87 9.26 3.93
N TYR A 356 8.96 10.02 3.31
CA TYR A 356 9.25 11.38 2.85
C TYR A 356 9.61 12.34 3.99
N ALA A 357 8.97 12.25 5.16
CA ALA A 357 9.36 13.03 6.33
C ALA A 357 10.74 12.62 6.88
N ILE A 358 11.10 11.33 6.82
CA ILE A 358 12.43 10.83 7.19
C ILE A 358 13.50 11.34 6.21
N GLU A 359 13.24 11.29 4.90
CA GLU A 359 14.14 11.80 3.86
C GLU A 359 14.41 13.31 4.02
N LEU A 360 13.43 14.08 4.50
CA LEU A 360 13.57 15.50 4.82
C LEU A 360 14.18 15.77 6.23
N GLY A 361 14.55 14.74 6.99
CA GLY A 361 15.32 14.88 8.23
C GLY A 361 14.53 14.99 9.53
N VAL A 362 13.27 14.55 9.59
CA VAL A 362 12.41 14.67 10.80
C VAL A 362 12.97 13.99 12.06
N ILE A 363 13.87 13.01 11.92
CA ILE A 363 14.31 12.15 13.03
C ILE A 363 15.15 12.91 14.07
N SER A 364 16.15 13.71 13.67
CA SER A 364 17.02 14.41 14.62
C SER A 364 16.25 15.41 15.50
N PRO A 365 15.38 16.30 14.95
CA PRO A 365 14.55 17.19 15.77
C PRO A 365 13.65 16.43 16.76
N LEU A 366 13.03 15.32 16.35
CA LEU A 366 12.18 14.52 17.25
C LEU A 366 12.99 13.87 18.39
N ILE A 367 14.23 13.46 18.14
CA ILE A 367 15.15 12.95 19.17
C ILE A 367 15.59 14.08 20.11
N GLU A 368 15.87 15.27 19.58
CA GLU A 368 16.23 16.45 20.37
C GLU A 368 15.12 16.89 21.33
N PHE A 369 13.84 16.69 20.99
CA PHE A 369 12.73 16.94 21.93
C PHE A 369 12.52 15.83 22.97
N ILE A 370 13.29 14.74 22.97
CA ILE A 370 13.18 13.64 23.95
C ILE A 370 14.25 13.85 25.04
N GLN A 371 14.09 14.95 25.79
CA GLN A 371 15.00 15.39 26.86
C GLN A 371 14.25 15.72 28.16
N LYS A 372 14.99 15.78 29.27
CA LYS A 372 14.45 15.90 30.63
C LYS A 372 13.64 17.17 30.88
N ASP A 373 14.04 18.28 30.25
CA ASP A 373 13.50 19.61 30.54
C ASP A 373 12.32 19.99 29.63
N ILE A 374 11.89 19.07 28.74
CA ILE A 374 10.76 19.27 27.83
C ILE A 374 9.43 19.06 28.58
N PRO A 375 8.44 19.97 28.44
CA PRO A 375 7.14 19.82 29.09
C PRO A 375 6.46 18.49 28.79
N ILE A 376 5.89 17.85 29.81
CA ILE A 376 5.28 16.51 29.68
C ILE A 376 4.15 16.45 28.64
N THR A 377 3.43 17.57 28.43
CA THR A 377 2.41 17.72 27.39
C THR A 377 3.02 17.65 25.98
N PHE A 378 4.10 18.39 25.74
CA PHE A 378 4.82 18.33 24.47
C PHE A 378 5.48 16.96 24.26
N LEU A 379 6.11 16.40 25.29
CA LEU A 379 6.77 15.10 25.20
C LEU A 379 5.80 13.96 24.84
N ARG A 380 4.53 14.03 25.29
CA ARG A 380 3.46 13.12 24.84
C ARG A 380 3.19 13.28 23.34
N ASN A 381 3.14 14.51 22.81
CA ASN A 381 2.95 14.76 21.37
C ASN A 381 4.13 14.22 20.55
N VAL A 382 5.38 14.47 20.98
CA VAL A 382 6.59 13.92 20.33
C VAL A 382 6.57 12.38 20.35
N THR A 383 6.26 11.77 21.49
CA THR A 383 6.11 10.31 21.61
C THR A 383 5.04 9.76 20.68
N TRP A 384 3.93 10.49 20.51
CA TRP A 384 2.86 10.15 19.58
C TRP A 384 3.32 10.19 18.11
N VAL A 385 4.23 11.11 17.73
CA VAL A 385 4.87 11.09 16.40
C VAL A 385 5.81 9.89 16.24
N ILE A 386 6.62 9.57 17.26
CA ILE A 386 7.52 8.40 17.25
C ILE A 386 6.75 7.08 17.04
N VAL A 387 5.61 6.88 17.70
CA VAL A 387 4.78 5.68 17.46
C VAL A 387 4.15 5.66 16.07
N ASN A 388 3.82 6.82 15.48
CA ASN A 388 3.34 6.89 14.09
C ASN A 388 4.45 6.56 13.07
N LEU A 389 5.70 6.98 13.30
CA LEU A 389 6.85 6.53 12.51
C LEU A 389 6.98 5.00 12.53
N CYS A 390 6.83 4.38 13.71
CA CYS A 390 6.98 2.93 13.88
C CYS A 390 5.78 2.11 13.37
N ARG A 391 4.58 2.70 13.25
CA ARG A 391 3.30 2.01 12.99
C ARG A 391 3.27 1.22 11.68
N HIS A 392 3.88 1.75 10.63
CA HIS A 392 3.79 1.20 9.28
C HIS A 392 4.92 0.19 9.04
N LYS A 393 4.59 -1.01 8.53
CA LYS A 393 5.54 -2.11 8.32
C LYS A 393 5.77 -2.52 6.86
N ASP A 394 5.20 -1.77 5.91
CA ASP A 394 5.38 -2.01 4.47
C ASP A 394 5.62 -0.68 3.73
N PRO A 395 6.88 -0.33 3.41
CA PRO A 395 8.11 -0.96 3.93
C PRO A 395 8.28 -0.73 5.45
N PRO A 396 9.05 -1.56 6.16
CA PRO A 396 9.46 -1.28 7.54
C PRO A 396 10.48 -0.13 7.59
N LEU A 397 10.69 0.45 8.77
CA LEU A 397 11.80 1.38 9.01
C LEU A 397 13.15 0.68 8.77
N SER A 398 14.13 1.41 8.24
CA SER A 398 15.49 0.88 8.04
C SER A 398 16.20 0.69 9.38
N LEU A 399 17.12 -0.29 9.45
CA LEU A 399 17.87 -0.61 10.68
C LEU A 399 18.60 0.61 11.26
N ASN A 400 19.12 1.49 10.39
CA ASN A 400 19.80 2.72 10.81
C ASN A 400 18.87 3.66 11.60
N ILE A 401 17.66 3.91 11.08
CA ILE A 401 16.67 4.77 11.75
C ILE A 401 16.18 4.11 13.05
N VAL A 402 15.99 2.79 13.07
CA VAL A 402 15.64 2.06 14.30
C VAL A 402 16.74 2.19 15.35
N GLN A 403 18.01 2.06 14.96
CA GLN A 403 19.16 2.24 15.85
C GLN A 403 19.26 3.67 16.40
N GLU A 404 18.90 4.68 15.59
CA GLU A 404 18.90 6.09 15.97
C GLU A 404 17.83 6.43 17.03
N ILE A 405 16.60 5.90 16.87
CA ILE A 405 15.49 6.19 17.81
C ILE A 405 15.48 5.31 19.06
N LEU A 406 16.22 4.19 19.09
CA LEU A 406 16.21 3.22 20.19
C LEU A 406 16.64 3.80 21.56
N PRO A 407 17.69 4.64 21.67
CA PRO A 407 18.04 5.32 22.91
C PRO A 407 16.89 6.18 23.45
N SER A 408 16.22 6.92 22.58
CA SER A 408 15.07 7.77 22.93
C SER A 408 13.88 6.93 23.39
N LEU A 409 13.57 5.81 22.72
CA LEU A 409 12.54 4.87 23.16
C LEU A 409 12.86 4.29 24.55
N LYS A 410 14.11 3.91 24.82
CA LYS A 410 14.55 3.41 26.14
C LYS A 410 14.46 4.48 27.22
N TYR A 411 14.80 5.73 26.89
CA TYR A 411 14.61 6.87 27.80
C TYR A 411 13.12 7.08 28.13
N LEU A 412 12.23 7.06 27.13
CA LEU A 412 10.79 7.21 27.33
C LEU A 412 10.17 6.07 28.17
N LEU A 413 10.70 4.84 28.10
CA LEU A 413 10.28 3.74 28.98
C LEU A 413 10.64 3.94 30.46
N SER A 414 11.48 4.92 30.81
CA SER A 414 11.80 5.26 32.21
C SER A 414 10.77 6.20 32.87
N PHE A 415 9.82 6.76 32.10
CA PHE A 415 8.80 7.67 32.61
C PHE A 415 7.70 6.92 33.37
N THR A 416 7.01 7.63 34.26
CA THR A 416 5.79 7.13 34.94
C THR A 416 4.51 7.55 34.24
N ASP A 417 4.59 8.43 33.21
CA ASP A 417 3.41 8.90 32.49
C ASP A 417 2.78 7.79 31.66
N VAL A 418 1.49 7.55 31.90
CA VAL A 418 0.75 6.46 31.25
C VAL A 418 0.61 6.67 29.74
N THR A 419 0.53 7.92 29.24
CA THR A 419 0.45 8.15 27.79
C THR A 419 1.77 7.85 27.11
N ILE A 420 2.88 8.35 27.64
CA ILE A 420 4.23 8.07 27.13
C ILE A 420 4.49 6.56 27.16
N LEU A 421 4.32 5.89 28.31
CA LEU A 421 4.57 4.46 28.43
C LEU A 421 3.73 3.62 27.46
N VAL A 422 2.44 3.95 27.26
CA VAL A 422 1.60 3.25 26.27
C VAL A 422 2.15 3.43 24.86
N ASP A 423 2.42 4.67 24.44
CA ASP A 423 2.75 4.97 23.06
C ASP A 423 4.19 4.52 22.71
N SER A 424 5.16 4.66 23.62
CA SER A 424 6.52 4.10 23.46
C SER A 424 6.53 2.57 23.44
N THR A 425 5.71 1.91 24.27
CA THR A 425 5.62 0.44 24.23
C THR A 425 4.94 -0.04 22.94
N TRP A 426 3.97 0.71 22.41
CA TRP A 426 3.39 0.43 21.09
C TRP A 426 4.40 0.65 19.95
N ALA A 427 5.23 1.68 20.01
CA ALA A 427 6.29 1.91 19.02
C ALA A 427 7.21 0.68 18.93
N LEU A 428 7.71 0.20 20.07
CA LEU A 428 8.51 -1.02 20.16
C LEU A 428 7.73 -2.26 19.70
N ALA A 429 6.46 -2.39 20.06
CA ALA A 429 5.62 -3.49 19.60
C ALA A 429 5.48 -3.53 18.06
N TYR A 430 5.37 -2.38 17.39
CA TYR A 430 5.33 -2.31 15.92
C TYR A 430 6.68 -2.66 15.29
N LEU A 431 7.79 -2.12 15.81
CA LEU A 431 9.14 -2.47 15.34
C LEU A 431 9.41 -3.98 15.43
N LEU A 432 8.98 -4.61 16.53
CA LEU A 432 9.12 -6.04 16.75
C LEU A 432 8.23 -6.91 15.83
N ASP A 433 7.25 -6.34 15.12
CA ASP A 433 6.42 -7.01 14.09
C ASP A 433 7.01 -6.88 12.66
N CYS A 434 8.19 -6.25 12.52
CA CYS A 434 8.87 -6.03 11.23
C CYS A 434 9.90 -7.11 10.85
N GLY A 435 10.09 -8.14 11.69
CA GLY A 435 10.88 -9.34 11.39
C GLY A 435 12.27 -9.40 12.04
N ASN A 436 12.90 -10.57 11.91
CA ASN A 436 14.06 -10.99 12.72
C ASN A 436 15.24 -10.01 12.79
N PRO A 437 15.65 -9.28 11.72
CA PRO A 437 16.76 -8.33 11.83
C PRO A 437 16.48 -7.17 12.79
N ILE A 438 15.26 -6.65 12.81
CA ILE A 438 14.85 -5.57 13.74
C ILE A 438 14.65 -6.15 15.14
N ILE A 439 14.08 -7.35 15.28
CA ILE A 439 13.98 -8.04 16.58
C ILE A 439 15.37 -8.23 17.19
N GLN A 440 16.35 -8.66 16.39
CA GLN A 440 17.72 -8.88 16.84
C GLN A 440 18.39 -7.59 17.34
N LEU A 441 18.29 -6.50 16.57
CA LEU A 441 18.81 -5.19 16.96
C LEU A 441 18.20 -4.70 18.30
N ILE A 442 16.90 -4.93 18.51
CA ILE A 442 16.19 -4.52 19.74
C ILE A 442 16.55 -5.42 20.93
N VAL A 443 16.81 -6.72 20.70
CA VAL A 443 17.31 -7.65 21.72
C VAL A 443 18.74 -7.30 22.14
N GLU A 444 19.62 -6.99 21.19
CA GLU A 444 21.01 -6.59 21.45
C GLU A 444 21.11 -5.24 22.19
N PHE A 445 20.14 -4.34 22.02
CA PHE A 445 20.04 -3.08 22.76
C PHE A 445 19.54 -3.22 24.21
N ASP A 446 19.16 -4.42 24.65
CA ASP A 446 18.63 -4.73 25.99
C ASP A 446 17.49 -3.78 26.41
N ILE A 447 16.48 -3.59 25.55
CA ILE A 447 15.24 -2.88 25.92
C ILE A 447 14.09 -3.86 26.23
N ILE A 448 14.22 -5.11 25.83
CA ILE A 448 13.23 -6.16 26.09
C ILE A 448 13.05 -6.41 27.60
N SER A 449 14.12 -6.25 28.40
CA SER A 449 14.06 -6.35 29.86
C SER A 449 13.22 -5.23 30.50
N ASP A 450 13.19 -4.01 29.92
CA ASP A 450 12.27 -2.93 30.31
C ASP A 450 10.81 -3.30 29.97
N ILE A 451 10.56 -3.78 28.75
CA ILE A 451 9.22 -4.18 28.29
C ILE A 451 8.64 -5.31 29.17
N ILE A 452 9.45 -6.30 29.55
CA ILE A 452 9.01 -7.40 30.42
C ILE A 452 8.58 -6.89 31.80
N ARG A 453 9.27 -5.89 32.37
CA ARG A 453 8.87 -5.27 33.65
C ARG A 453 7.48 -4.62 33.57
N LEU A 454 7.10 -4.05 32.42
CA LEU A 454 5.78 -3.44 32.20
C LEU A 454 4.61 -4.44 32.22
N LEU A 455 4.86 -5.75 32.09
CA LEU A 455 3.83 -6.78 32.24
C LEU A 455 3.21 -6.80 33.65
N ASN A 456 3.92 -6.30 34.67
CA ASN A 456 3.40 -6.22 36.04
C ASN A 456 2.63 -4.92 36.34
N HIS A 457 2.57 -3.98 35.40
CA HIS A 457 1.94 -2.67 35.59
C HIS A 457 0.44 -2.79 35.90
N ASN A 458 -0.16 -1.76 36.50
CA ASN A 458 -1.60 -1.76 36.84
C ASN A 458 -2.49 -1.34 35.66
N GLU A 459 -1.98 -0.47 34.78
CA GLU A 459 -2.72 0.02 33.62
C GLU A 459 -2.83 -1.02 32.49
N ILE A 460 -4.06 -1.46 32.23
CA ILE A 460 -4.42 -2.43 31.18
C ILE A 460 -3.84 -2.05 29.80
N LYS A 461 -3.78 -0.75 29.47
CA LYS A 461 -3.24 -0.28 28.18
C LYS A 461 -1.74 -0.60 28.05
N ILE A 462 -0.98 -0.40 29.12
CA ILE A 462 0.47 -0.69 29.17
C ILE A 462 0.70 -2.20 29.11
N ILE A 463 -0.01 -2.99 29.93
CA ILE A 463 0.07 -4.45 29.91
C ILE A 463 -0.23 -4.99 28.50
N THR A 464 -1.25 -4.44 27.82
CA THR A 464 -1.64 -4.88 26.46
C THR A 464 -0.55 -4.60 25.42
N ALA A 465 0.12 -3.44 25.50
CA ALA A 465 1.22 -3.08 24.60
C ALA A 465 2.46 -3.95 24.90
N ALA A 466 2.81 -4.13 26.17
CA ALA A 466 3.94 -4.94 26.60
C ALA A 466 3.77 -6.42 26.22
N LEU A 467 2.57 -6.98 26.43
CA LEU A 467 2.21 -8.32 25.96
C LEU A 467 2.35 -8.46 24.44
N ARG A 468 1.97 -7.44 23.67
CA ARG A 468 2.14 -7.46 22.21
C ARG A 468 3.62 -7.47 21.83
N ALA A 469 4.41 -6.57 22.41
CA ALA A 469 5.84 -6.50 22.14
C ALA A 469 6.57 -7.81 22.48
N VAL A 470 6.38 -8.33 23.70
CA VAL A 470 6.93 -9.62 24.14
C VAL A 470 6.45 -10.77 23.25
N GLY A 471 5.16 -10.79 22.91
CA GLY A 471 4.57 -11.77 21.99
C GLY A 471 5.21 -11.75 20.61
N ASN A 472 5.57 -10.57 20.10
CA ASN A 472 6.23 -10.45 18.81
C ASN A 472 7.69 -10.96 18.87
N VAL A 473 8.46 -10.69 19.94
CA VAL A 473 9.83 -11.24 20.11
C VAL A 473 9.83 -12.77 20.05
N VAL A 474 8.90 -13.43 20.77
CA VAL A 474 8.82 -14.90 20.81
C VAL A 474 8.21 -15.54 19.55
N THR A 475 7.93 -14.75 18.51
CA THR A 475 7.67 -15.28 17.15
C THR A 475 8.91 -15.29 16.25
N GLY A 476 10.04 -14.77 16.74
CA GLY A 476 11.33 -14.78 16.07
C GLY A 476 12.05 -16.13 16.19
N THR A 477 13.35 -16.12 16.47
CA THR A 477 14.16 -17.34 16.60
C THR A 477 14.08 -17.98 17.99
N ASP A 478 14.60 -19.21 18.11
CA ASP A 478 14.70 -19.91 19.40
C ASP A 478 15.63 -19.16 20.37
N GLU A 479 16.70 -18.52 19.90
CA GLU A 479 17.59 -17.69 20.71
C GLU A 479 16.89 -16.42 21.22
N GLN A 480 16.09 -15.78 20.37
CA GLN A 480 15.30 -14.59 20.74
C GLN A 480 14.20 -14.96 21.76
N THR A 481 13.58 -16.13 21.60
CA THR A 481 12.65 -16.70 22.57
C THR A 481 13.34 -17.03 23.89
N GLN A 482 14.51 -17.67 23.85
CA GLN A 482 15.30 -18.01 25.02
C GLN A 482 15.78 -16.76 25.77
N TYR A 483 16.13 -15.67 25.06
CA TYR A 483 16.44 -14.39 25.68
C TYR A 483 15.27 -13.85 26.52
N VAL A 484 14.04 -13.92 26.02
CA VAL A 484 12.82 -13.51 26.76
C VAL A 484 12.58 -14.43 27.97
N LEU A 485 12.82 -15.74 27.84
CA LEU A 485 12.73 -16.69 28.95
C LEU A 485 13.77 -16.41 30.05
N ASN A 486 15.01 -16.10 29.67
CA ASN A 486 16.10 -15.76 30.59
C ASN A 486 15.79 -14.51 31.43
N HIS A 487 15.00 -13.57 30.90
CA HIS A 487 14.51 -12.38 31.60
C HIS A 487 13.25 -12.63 32.47
N GLY A 488 12.90 -13.90 32.70
CA GLY A 488 11.90 -14.30 33.70
C GLY A 488 10.45 -13.98 33.31
N VAL A 489 10.14 -13.89 32.01
CA VAL A 489 8.79 -13.55 31.51
C VAL A 489 7.68 -14.41 32.12
N LEU A 490 7.96 -15.69 32.39
CA LEU A 490 7.01 -16.67 32.92
C LEU A 490 6.53 -16.33 34.33
N ASN A 491 7.32 -15.57 35.11
CA ASN A 491 6.96 -15.13 36.46
C ASN A 491 5.69 -14.26 36.47
N TYR A 492 5.42 -13.56 35.36
CA TYR A 492 4.24 -12.70 35.22
C TYR A 492 3.00 -13.45 34.71
N PHE A 493 3.18 -14.62 34.07
CA PHE A 493 2.10 -15.30 33.35
C PHE A 493 0.96 -15.76 34.26
N SER A 494 1.24 -16.16 35.50
CA SER A 494 0.18 -16.55 36.46
C SER A 494 -0.84 -15.42 36.70
N LYS A 495 -0.35 -14.20 36.94
CA LYS A 495 -1.17 -12.98 37.11
C LYS A 495 -1.92 -12.61 35.82
N LEU A 496 -1.28 -12.77 34.67
CA LEU A 496 -1.86 -12.40 33.37
C LEU A 496 -2.96 -13.38 32.92
N LEU A 497 -2.76 -14.69 33.10
CA LEU A 497 -3.75 -15.73 32.78
C LEU A 497 -4.98 -15.69 33.71
N GLN A 498 -4.82 -15.19 34.94
CA GLN A 498 -5.92 -14.99 35.88
C GLN A 498 -6.60 -13.60 35.74
N HIS A 499 -6.15 -12.78 34.80
CA HIS A 499 -6.61 -11.39 34.70
C HIS A 499 -8.08 -11.29 34.24
N SER A 500 -8.86 -10.42 34.88
CA SER A 500 -10.32 -10.28 34.66
C SER A 500 -10.74 -9.83 33.25
N LYS A 501 -9.80 -9.31 32.45
CA LYS A 501 -10.05 -8.88 31.06
C LYS A 501 -9.63 -9.96 30.07
N ASN A 502 -10.63 -10.48 29.33
CA ASN A 502 -10.51 -11.39 28.18
C ASN A 502 -9.59 -10.95 27.00
N LYS A 503 -8.91 -9.79 27.10
CA LYS A 503 -7.89 -9.32 26.16
C LYS A 503 -6.45 -9.56 26.63
N ILE A 504 -6.26 -9.93 27.90
CA ILE A 504 -4.95 -10.13 28.54
C ILE A 504 -4.68 -11.62 28.82
N ASN A 505 -5.72 -12.40 29.14
CA ASN A 505 -5.62 -13.81 29.52
C ASN A 505 -5.93 -14.82 28.38
N LYS A 506 -5.84 -14.39 27.11
CA LYS A 506 -6.23 -15.18 25.93
C LYS A 506 -5.09 -15.42 24.97
#